data_AF-A0A5N4CLX9-F1
#
_entry.id   AF-A0A5N4CLX9-F1
#
_cell.length_a   1.000
_cell.length_b   1.000
_cell.length_c   1.000
_cell.angle_alpha   90.00
_cell.angle_beta   90.00
_cell.angle_gamma   90.00
#
_symmetry.space_group_name_H-M   'P 1'
#
loop_
_entity.id
_entity.type
_entity.pdbx_description
1 polymer ?
#
loop_
_entity_poly.entity_id
_entity_poly.type
_entity_poly.pdbx_seq_one_letter_code
_entity_poly.pdbx_strand_id
1 'polypeptide(L)'
;RVRSGPGCPVGGRELSPARWCGGKARAEPSAIALIQVACEYGMVHVVPETGGPRGKDYCILYNPQWAHLPHDLSKASLLQVQDWTASVLCSPSSLPAKGFTNQLPMVARGNCTFYEKVRLAQGSGARGLLIVSKEALVPPGGNKTQYDEIGIPVALLSHRDMLDIFQTFGQAVRAALYAPKEPMLDYNMVIIFIMAVGTVALGGYWAGSRDVRK
;
A
#
# COMPACT_ATOMS: atom_id res chain seq x y z
N ARG A 1 -8.40 26.01 -0.07
CA ARG A 1 -7.15 25.28 0.28
C ARG A 1 -7.53 23.80 0.43
N VAL A 2 -7.44 23.04 -0.66
CA VAL A 2 -7.84 21.62 -0.74
C VAL A 2 -6.96 20.83 0.22
N ARG A 3 -7.54 20.29 1.30
CA ARG A 3 -6.87 19.24 2.08
C ARG A 3 -6.95 17.97 1.23
N SER A 4 -5.89 17.69 0.48
CA SER A 4 -5.59 16.35 0.03
C SER A 4 -5.59 15.45 1.26
N GLY A 5 -6.38 14.38 1.23
CA GLY A 5 -6.34 13.31 2.24
C GLY A 5 -4.95 12.68 2.34
N PRO A 6 -4.75 11.70 3.22
CA PRO A 6 -3.49 10.98 3.35
C PRO A 6 -3.32 10.12 2.10
N GLY A 7 -2.76 10.71 1.06
CA GLY A 7 -2.08 9.99 -0.01
C GLY A 7 -0.62 9.84 0.38
N CYS A 8 0.14 9.03 -0.38
CA CYS A 8 1.54 8.83 -0.04
C CYS A 8 2.29 10.18 0.03
N PRO A 9 2.84 10.65 1.18
CA PRO A 9 3.71 11.81 1.21
C PRO A 9 4.90 11.64 0.26
N VAL A 10 4.93 12.51 -0.74
CA VAL A 10 6.01 12.64 -1.68
C VAL A 10 7.24 13.18 -0.93
N GLY A 11 8.31 12.38 -0.82
CA GLY A 11 9.62 12.85 -0.37
C GLY A 11 10.16 12.21 0.91
N GLY A 12 10.40 10.90 0.88
CA GLY A 12 11.45 10.21 1.66
C GLY A 12 11.42 10.37 3.18
N ARG A 13 10.33 10.86 3.78
CA ARG A 13 10.18 10.94 5.23
C ARG A 13 9.73 9.59 5.78
N GLU A 14 10.56 9.03 6.63
CA GLU A 14 10.24 7.91 7.52
C GLU A 14 9.03 8.32 8.36
N LEU A 15 7.86 7.78 8.01
CA LEU A 15 6.58 8.15 8.61
C LEU A 15 5.87 6.88 9.01
N SER A 16 5.50 6.80 10.29
CA SER A 16 4.82 5.63 10.87
C SER A 16 3.67 5.13 9.97
N PRO A 17 3.50 3.80 9.86
CA PRO A 17 2.51 3.18 8.98
C PRO A 17 1.05 3.57 9.29
N ALA A 18 0.77 4.16 10.45
CA ALA A 18 -0.58 4.50 10.91
C ALA A 18 -1.23 5.74 10.25
N ARG A 19 -0.60 6.39 9.27
CA ARG A 19 -1.06 7.70 8.75
C ARG A 19 -1.51 7.71 7.29
N TRP A 20 -1.72 6.55 6.65
CA TRP A 20 -1.82 6.47 5.18
C TRP A 20 -3.22 6.14 4.65
N CYS A 21 -4.19 5.75 5.49
CA CYS A 21 -5.58 5.56 5.08
C CYS A 21 -6.46 6.73 5.54
N GLY A 22 -6.70 7.70 4.64
CA GLY A 22 -7.82 8.62 4.81
C GLY A 22 -8.85 8.36 3.75
N GLY A 23 -9.98 7.86 4.22
CA GLY A 23 -11.09 7.41 3.40
C GLY A 23 -11.64 8.52 2.49
N LYS A 24 -11.94 8.13 1.26
CA LYS A 24 -12.93 8.81 0.43
C LYS A 24 -14.30 8.47 1.05
N ALA A 25 -14.78 9.32 1.96
CA ALA A 25 -16.08 9.16 2.58
C ALA A 25 -17.18 9.36 1.54
N ARG A 26 -17.81 8.28 1.07
CA ARG A 26 -19.13 8.36 0.43
C ARG A 26 -20.16 8.17 1.54
N ALA A 27 -20.75 9.27 1.98
CA ALA A 27 -21.81 9.26 2.97
C ALA A 27 -23.12 8.79 2.34
N GLU A 28 -23.63 7.64 2.76
CA GLU A 28 -25.06 7.35 2.72
C GLU A 28 -25.56 7.32 4.18
N PRO A 29 -26.68 7.99 4.50
CA PRO A 29 -27.16 8.03 5.86
C PRO A 29 -27.94 6.75 6.16
N SER A 30 -27.76 6.23 7.37
CA SER A 30 -28.54 5.18 8.07
C SER A 30 -27.76 3.88 8.30
N ALA A 31 -27.68 3.51 9.58
CA ALA A 31 -27.11 2.30 10.16
C ALA A 31 -25.57 2.26 10.30
N ILE A 32 -25.15 1.76 11.46
CA ILE A 32 -23.78 1.58 11.93
C ILE A 32 -23.07 0.61 10.97
N ALA A 33 -22.54 1.15 9.88
CA ALA A 33 -21.70 0.40 8.96
C ALA A 33 -20.27 0.43 9.50
N LEU A 34 -19.70 -0.76 9.71
CA LEU A 34 -18.26 -0.92 9.78
C LEU A 34 -17.68 -0.29 8.50
N ILE A 35 -17.04 0.87 8.64
CA ILE A 35 -16.36 1.53 7.54
C ILE A 35 -15.17 0.65 7.19
N GLN A 36 -15.32 -0.24 6.21
CA GLN A 36 -14.16 -0.83 5.56
C GLN A 36 -13.50 0.26 4.72
N VAL A 37 -12.50 0.92 5.31
CA VAL A 37 -11.55 1.71 4.54
C VAL A 37 -10.69 0.70 3.78
N ALA A 38 -10.92 0.55 2.49
CA ALA A 38 -10.02 -0.21 1.64
C ALA A 38 -8.70 0.57 1.56
N CYS A 39 -7.70 0.14 2.32
CA CYS A 39 -6.35 0.65 2.22
C CYS A 39 -5.72 0.16 0.92
N GLU A 40 -5.72 0.99 -0.12
CA GLU A 40 -4.96 0.77 -1.37
C GLU A 40 -3.45 1.08 -1.20
N TYR A 41 -2.96 1.11 0.04
CA TYR A 41 -1.60 1.51 0.41
C TYR A 41 -0.86 0.36 1.06
N GLY A 42 0.36 0.12 0.61
CA GLY A 42 1.29 -0.86 1.15
C GLY A 42 2.66 -0.24 1.37
N MET A 43 3.58 -1.05 1.85
CA MET A 43 4.96 -0.65 2.11
C MET A 43 5.90 -1.58 1.35
N VAL A 44 6.97 -1.01 0.81
CA VAL A 44 8.09 -1.76 0.26
C VAL A 44 9.31 -1.52 1.15
N HIS A 45 9.78 -2.58 1.79
CA HIS A 45 11.01 -2.57 2.56
C HIS A 45 12.17 -2.87 1.64
N VAL A 46 13.12 -1.94 1.52
CA VAL A 46 14.30 -2.09 0.67
C VAL A 46 15.54 -2.26 1.53
N VAL A 47 16.33 -3.29 1.23
CA VAL A 47 17.61 -3.58 1.87
C VAL A 47 18.71 -3.72 0.82
N PRO A 48 19.96 -3.40 1.16
CA PRO A 48 21.08 -3.65 0.27
C PRO A 48 21.32 -5.16 0.11
N GLU A 49 21.80 -5.59 -1.06
CA GLU A 49 22.11 -7.00 -1.31
C GLU A 49 23.13 -7.59 -0.33
N THR A 50 24.04 -6.75 0.18
CA THR A 50 25.08 -7.12 1.16
C THR A 50 24.55 -7.37 2.57
N GLY A 51 23.23 -7.30 2.80
CA GLY A 51 22.59 -7.79 4.04
C GLY A 51 22.85 -6.91 5.26
N GLY A 52 22.77 -5.59 5.11
CA GLY A 52 22.91 -4.64 6.22
C GLY A 52 21.60 -4.42 6.99
N PRO A 53 21.65 -4.06 8.30
CA PRO A 53 20.47 -3.83 9.14
C PRO A 53 19.72 -2.52 8.86
N ARG A 54 20.23 -1.67 7.96
CA ARG A 54 19.64 -0.37 7.63
C ARG A 54 18.76 -0.47 6.38
N GLY A 55 17.68 -1.22 6.45
CA GLY A 55 16.64 -1.18 5.43
C GLY A 55 15.76 0.07 5.57
N LYS A 56 15.18 0.55 4.47
CA LYS A 56 14.27 1.70 4.46
C LYS A 56 12.94 1.31 3.85
N ASP A 57 11.86 1.80 4.46
CA ASP A 57 10.50 1.56 3.99
C ASP A 57 10.02 2.70 3.11
N TYR A 58 9.41 2.36 1.97
CA TYR A 58 8.79 3.30 1.05
C TYR A 58 7.31 2.98 0.89
N CYS A 59 6.48 4.03 0.75
CA CYS A 59 5.06 3.85 0.46
C CYS A 59 4.86 3.43 -0.99
N ILE A 60 3.98 2.46 -1.17
CA ILE A 60 3.52 2.00 -2.47
C ILE A 60 2.00 1.99 -2.50
N LEU A 61 1.45 2.21 -3.69
CA LEU A 61 0.04 2.03 -3.93
C LEU A 61 -0.18 0.66 -4.56
N TYR A 62 -1.02 -0.19 -3.98
CA TYR A 62 -1.29 -1.51 -4.52
C TYR A 62 -2.79 -1.78 -4.50
N ASN A 63 -3.25 -2.63 -5.42
CA ASN A 63 -4.63 -3.08 -5.43
C ASN A 63 -4.71 -4.46 -4.75
N PRO A 64 -5.34 -4.59 -3.56
CA PRO A 64 -5.45 -5.87 -2.86
C PRO A 64 -6.30 -6.91 -3.62
N GLN A 65 -7.09 -6.49 -4.62
CA GLN A 65 -7.86 -7.41 -5.46
C GLN A 65 -7.00 -8.18 -6.46
N TRP A 66 -5.77 -7.72 -6.75
CA TRP A 66 -4.89 -8.34 -7.74
C TRP A 66 -4.01 -9.41 -7.11
N ALA A 67 -3.49 -9.12 -5.91
CA ALA A 67 -2.71 -10.08 -5.14
C ALA A 67 -2.70 -9.68 -3.68
N HIS A 68 -2.86 -10.67 -2.82
CA HIS A 68 -2.74 -10.48 -1.39
C HIS A 68 -1.28 -10.40 -0.99
N LEU A 69 -0.89 -9.25 -0.41
CA LEU A 69 0.42 -9.10 0.20
C LEU A 69 0.40 -9.66 1.63
N PRO A 70 1.50 -10.28 2.08
CA PRO A 70 1.64 -10.65 3.48
C PRO A 70 1.67 -9.39 4.35
N HIS A 71 1.16 -9.52 5.58
CA HIS A 71 1.10 -8.42 6.53
C HIS A 71 2.42 -8.22 7.29
N ASP A 72 3.25 -9.27 7.35
CA ASP A 72 4.50 -9.30 8.09
C ASP A 72 5.69 -9.31 7.14
N LEU A 73 6.72 -8.50 7.45
CA LEU A 73 8.00 -8.49 6.75
C LEU A 73 8.66 -9.88 6.72
N SER A 74 8.54 -10.65 7.81
CA SER A 74 9.16 -11.97 7.97
C SER A 74 8.53 -13.04 7.10
N LYS A 75 7.29 -12.82 6.64
CA LYS A 75 6.59 -13.69 5.67
C LYS A 75 6.68 -13.17 4.25
N ALA A 76 7.18 -11.94 4.07
CA ALA A 76 7.39 -11.35 2.77
C ALA A 76 8.64 -11.93 2.12
N SER A 77 8.53 -12.32 0.85
CA SER A 77 9.69 -12.79 0.08
C SER A 77 10.57 -11.59 -0.26
N LEU A 78 11.82 -11.62 0.20
CA LEU A 78 12.84 -10.71 -0.32
C LEU A 78 13.15 -11.10 -1.76
N LEU A 79 12.87 -10.19 -2.69
CA LEU A 79 13.13 -10.37 -4.11
C LEU A 79 14.24 -9.42 -4.55
N GLN A 80 15.12 -9.88 -5.44
CA GLN A 80 16.09 -9.00 -6.06
C GLN A 80 15.37 -8.00 -6.95
N VAL A 81 15.58 -6.72 -6.68
CA VAL A 81 15.05 -5.64 -7.51
C VAL A 81 15.96 -5.47 -8.70
N GLN A 82 15.36 -5.34 -9.88
CA GLN A 82 16.12 -4.96 -11.07
C GLN A 82 15.54 -3.71 -11.72
N ASP A 83 16.43 -2.77 -12.02
CA ASP A 83 16.05 -1.56 -12.73
C ASP A 83 15.78 -1.84 -14.21
N TRP A 84 14.51 -1.74 -14.59
CA TRP A 84 14.03 -1.79 -15.96
C TRP A 84 13.28 -0.51 -16.32
N THR A 85 13.51 0.59 -15.61
CA THR A 85 12.78 1.85 -15.81
C THR A 85 13.06 2.49 -17.17
N ALA A 86 14.18 2.14 -17.83
CA ALA A 86 14.47 2.53 -19.21
C ALA A 86 13.52 1.89 -20.24
N SER A 87 12.92 0.73 -19.93
CA SER A 87 11.99 0.01 -20.80
C SER A 87 10.57 0.12 -20.27
N VAL A 88 9.61 0.41 -21.13
CA VAL A 88 8.19 0.55 -20.74
C VAL A 88 7.51 -0.83 -20.61
N LEU A 89 8.20 -1.92 -20.93
CA LEU A 89 7.71 -3.31 -20.84
C LEU A 89 6.32 -3.49 -21.49
N CYS A 90 6.13 -2.88 -22.66
CA CYS A 90 4.87 -2.94 -23.43
C CYS A 90 4.92 -3.95 -24.58
N SER A 91 6.07 -4.57 -24.84
CA SER A 91 6.21 -5.55 -25.91
C SER A 91 7.02 -6.77 -25.45
N PRO A 92 6.69 -7.98 -25.94
CA PRO A 92 7.46 -9.18 -25.61
C PRO A 92 8.91 -9.10 -26.11
N SER A 93 9.19 -8.26 -27.12
CA SER A 93 10.53 -7.96 -27.61
C SER A 93 11.40 -7.14 -26.64
N SER A 94 10.79 -6.50 -25.65
CA SER A 94 11.51 -5.73 -24.62
C SER A 94 11.88 -6.55 -23.39
N LEU A 95 11.69 -7.88 -23.44
CA LEU A 95 12.02 -8.79 -22.35
C LEU A 95 13.49 -9.25 -22.44
N PRO A 96 14.20 -9.36 -21.31
CA PRO A 96 15.52 -9.95 -21.29
C PRO A 96 15.46 -11.43 -21.69
N ALA A 97 16.46 -11.90 -22.44
CA ALA A 97 16.57 -13.31 -22.86
C ALA A 97 16.64 -14.31 -21.68
N LYS A 98 17.02 -13.84 -20.48
CA LYS A 98 17.06 -14.63 -19.24
C LYS A 98 15.75 -14.61 -18.44
N GLY A 99 14.76 -13.78 -18.80
CA GLY A 99 13.54 -13.58 -18.01
C GLY A 99 13.79 -12.91 -16.65
N PHE A 100 12.74 -12.83 -15.83
CA PHE A 100 12.75 -12.21 -14.48
C PHE A 100 12.63 -13.25 -13.36
N THR A 101 13.34 -14.38 -13.47
CA THR A 101 13.18 -15.50 -12.54
C THR A 101 13.49 -15.09 -11.08
N ASN A 102 12.47 -15.15 -10.21
CA ASN A 102 12.56 -14.75 -8.79
C ASN A 102 13.01 -13.29 -8.57
N GLN A 103 12.74 -12.42 -9.54
CA GLN A 103 13.08 -11.01 -9.48
C GLN A 103 11.84 -10.12 -9.40
N LEU A 104 12.08 -8.90 -8.96
CA LEU A 104 11.12 -7.81 -8.85
C LEU A 104 11.54 -6.68 -9.81
N PRO A 105 11.16 -6.75 -11.10
CA PRO A 105 11.47 -5.69 -12.05
C PRO A 105 10.76 -4.38 -11.69
N MET A 106 11.51 -3.28 -11.75
CA MET A 106 11.01 -1.91 -11.67
C MET A 106 10.84 -1.35 -13.08
N VAL A 107 9.64 -0.96 -13.44
CA VAL A 107 9.28 -0.53 -14.80
C VAL A 107 8.69 0.86 -14.76
N ALA A 108 9.04 1.72 -15.70
CA ALA A 108 8.42 3.04 -15.80
C ALA A 108 6.97 2.95 -16.30
N ARG A 109 6.11 3.82 -15.76
CA ARG A 109 4.79 4.07 -16.34
C ARG A 109 4.95 4.58 -17.77
N GLY A 110 4.11 4.09 -18.68
CA GLY A 110 4.04 4.62 -20.04
C GLY A 110 2.69 4.33 -20.67
N ASN A 111 2.66 4.17 -21.99
CA ASN A 111 1.40 4.20 -22.75
C ASN A 111 0.63 2.87 -22.81
N CYS A 112 1.18 1.78 -22.26
CA CYS A 112 0.46 0.50 -22.17
C CYS A 112 -0.29 0.35 -20.84
N THR A 113 -1.29 -0.52 -20.85
CA THR A 113 -2.12 -0.78 -19.67
C THR A 113 -1.33 -1.46 -18.56
N PHE A 114 -1.75 -1.26 -17.31
CA PHE A 114 -1.16 -1.96 -16.17
C PHE A 114 -1.29 -3.49 -16.31
N TYR A 115 -2.43 -3.97 -16.82
CA TYR A 115 -2.69 -5.39 -17.06
C TYR A 115 -1.65 -6.04 -17.98
N GLU A 116 -1.37 -5.40 -19.11
CA GLU A 116 -0.46 -5.93 -20.13
C GLU A 116 0.97 -6.09 -19.63
N LYS A 117 1.47 -5.09 -18.89
CA LYS A 117 2.80 -5.15 -18.24
C LYS A 117 2.89 -6.32 -17.27
N VAL A 118 1.83 -6.54 -16.49
CA VAL A 118 1.78 -7.59 -15.47
C VAL A 118 1.77 -8.96 -16.13
N ARG A 119 0.98 -9.13 -17.19
CA ARG A 119 0.95 -10.38 -17.97
C ARG A 119 2.31 -10.72 -18.56
N LEU A 120 3.02 -9.74 -19.11
CA LEU A 120 4.37 -9.92 -19.64
C LEU A 120 5.40 -10.24 -18.55
N ALA A 121 5.34 -9.54 -17.42
CA ALA A 121 6.20 -9.80 -16.25
C ALA A 121 5.94 -11.20 -15.66
N GLN A 122 4.68 -11.61 -15.54
CA GLN A 122 4.29 -12.94 -15.06
C GLN A 122 4.74 -14.03 -16.03
N GLY A 123 4.53 -13.84 -17.33
CA GLY A 123 4.97 -14.78 -18.37
C GLY A 123 6.49 -14.95 -18.45
N SER A 124 7.25 -13.95 -17.99
CA SER A 124 8.71 -14.00 -17.90
C SER A 124 9.24 -14.48 -16.53
N GLY A 125 8.36 -14.95 -15.64
CA GLY A 125 8.73 -15.58 -14.37
C GLY A 125 9.03 -14.60 -13.23
N ALA A 126 8.60 -13.34 -13.33
CA ALA A 126 8.67 -12.38 -12.23
C ALA A 126 7.85 -12.87 -11.03
N ARG A 127 8.20 -12.41 -9.81
CA ARG A 127 7.44 -12.70 -8.58
C ARG A 127 6.69 -11.49 -8.02
N GLY A 128 6.93 -10.31 -8.59
CA GLY A 128 6.26 -9.05 -8.30
C GLY A 128 6.49 -8.07 -9.47
N LEU A 129 5.75 -6.98 -9.52
CA LEU A 129 6.02 -5.87 -10.44
C LEU A 129 5.93 -4.53 -9.72
N LEU A 130 6.98 -3.71 -9.85
CA LEU A 130 7.00 -2.34 -9.34
C LEU A 130 6.89 -1.35 -10.51
N ILE A 131 5.86 -0.50 -10.49
CA ILE A 131 5.60 0.47 -11.55
C ILE A 131 5.92 1.87 -11.04
N VAL A 132 6.91 2.51 -11.65
CA VAL A 132 7.38 3.83 -11.28
C VAL A 132 6.59 4.89 -12.03
N SER A 133 5.82 5.71 -11.30
CA SER A 133 5.02 6.82 -11.87
C SER A 133 5.64 8.17 -11.53
N LYS A 134 5.70 9.08 -12.52
CA LYS A 134 6.13 10.47 -12.34
C LYS A 134 4.98 11.38 -11.89
N GLU A 135 3.77 11.09 -12.36
CA GLU A 135 2.53 11.76 -11.98
C GLU A 135 1.80 11.02 -10.85
N ALA A 136 0.63 11.56 -10.44
CA ALA A 136 -0.20 11.03 -9.37
C ALA A 136 -0.34 9.50 -9.44
N LEU A 137 -0.10 8.86 -8.29
CA LEU A 137 -0.31 7.44 -8.05
C LEU A 137 -1.81 7.19 -8.09
N VAL A 138 -2.31 6.80 -9.27
CA VAL A 138 -3.70 6.40 -9.44
C VAL A 138 -3.71 4.87 -9.37
N PRO A 139 -4.50 4.27 -8.47
CA PRO A 139 -4.57 2.83 -8.35
C PRO A 139 -5.04 2.26 -9.69
N PRO A 140 -4.39 1.19 -10.18
CA PRO A 140 -4.78 0.61 -11.45
C PRO A 140 -6.14 -0.07 -11.25
N GLY A 141 -7.17 0.54 -11.84
CA GLY A 141 -8.49 -0.07 -11.98
C GLY A 141 -8.50 -1.04 -13.16
N GLY A 142 -9.05 -2.22 -12.95
CA GLY A 142 -9.31 -3.22 -13.99
C GLY A 142 -10.68 -3.86 -13.83
N ASN A 143 -11.01 -4.78 -14.73
CA ASN A 143 -12.23 -5.58 -14.65
C ASN A 143 -12.00 -6.84 -13.80
N LYS A 144 -13.04 -7.31 -13.10
CA LYS A 144 -12.96 -8.48 -12.18
C LYS A 144 -12.36 -9.72 -12.84
N THR A 145 -12.70 -9.98 -14.11
CA THR A 145 -12.19 -11.13 -14.87
C THR A 145 -10.70 -11.07 -15.18
N GLN A 146 -10.10 -9.87 -15.17
CA GLN A 146 -8.66 -9.68 -15.36
C GLN A 146 -7.86 -9.93 -14.08
N TYR A 147 -8.52 -9.94 -12.92
CA TYR A 147 -7.87 -10.14 -11.64
C TYR A 147 -7.59 -11.62 -11.36
N ASP A 148 -8.47 -12.51 -11.80
CA ASP A 148 -8.32 -13.96 -11.58
C ASP A 148 -7.14 -14.57 -12.36
N GLU A 149 -6.69 -13.93 -13.46
CA GLU A 149 -5.55 -14.40 -14.27
C GLU A 149 -4.19 -13.93 -13.69
N ILE A 150 -4.19 -12.91 -12.83
CA ILE A 150 -2.98 -12.31 -12.28
C ILE A 150 -2.62 -12.98 -10.95
N GLY A 151 -1.43 -13.56 -10.87
CA GLY A 151 -0.92 -14.21 -9.65
C GLY A 151 0.15 -13.42 -8.91
N ILE A 152 0.43 -12.18 -9.33
CA ILE A 152 1.61 -11.42 -8.93
C ILE A 152 1.20 -10.07 -8.30
N PRO A 153 1.80 -9.66 -7.16
CA PRO A 153 1.58 -8.34 -6.57
C PRO A 153 2.13 -7.23 -7.45
N VAL A 154 1.29 -6.23 -7.70
CA VAL A 154 1.61 -5.05 -8.48
C VAL A 154 1.50 -3.82 -7.60
N ALA A 155 2.60 -3.08 -7.54
CA ALA A 155 2.71 -1.92 -6.69
C ALA A 155 3.21 -0.72 -7.50
N LEU A 156 2.61 0.44 -7.27
CA LEU A 156 3.02 1.70 -7.85
C LEU A 156 3.91 2.43 -6.85
N LEU A 157 5.06 2.89 -7.33
CA LEU A 157 6.06 3.64 -6.59
C LEU A 157 6.25 5.01 -7.25
N SER A 158 6.54 6.05 -6.46
CA SER A 158 6.85 7.35 -7.03
C SER A 158 8.26 7.37 -7.64
N HIS A 159 8.45 8.15 -8.71
CA HIS A 159 9.77 8.31 -9.33
C HIS A 159 10.82 8.90 -8.39
N ARG A 160 10.41 9.71 -7.40
CA ARG A 160 11.32 10.26 -6.39
C ARG A 160 11.81 9.17 -5.43
N ASP A 161 10.93 8.29 -5.00
CA ASP A 161 11.28 7.19 -4.09
C ASP A 161 12.19 6.19 -4.79
N MET A 162 11.95 5.90 -6.08
CA MET A 162 12.86 5.10 -6.91
C MET A 162 14.27 5.71 -6.95
N LEU A 163 14.39 7.01 -7.23
CA LEU A 163 15.70 7.68 -7.25
C LEU A 163 16.39 7.64 -5.88
N ASP A 164 15.64 7.82 -4.80
CA ASP A 164 16.16 7.73 -3.43
C ASP A 164 16.68 6.33 -3.09
N ILE A 165 15.98 5.27 -3.54
CA ILE A 165 16.41 3.89 -3.37
C ILE A 165 17.78 3.66 -4.03
N PHE A 166 17.91 4.02 -5.31
CA PHE A 166 19.16 3.80 -6.04
C PHE A 166 20.31 4.67 -5.52
N GLN A 167 20.02 5.88 -5.02
CA GLN A 167 21.02 6.76 -4.39
C GLN A 167 21.48 6.23 -3.04
N THR A 168 20.58 5.66 -2.24
CA THR A 168 20.86 5.20 -0.88
C THR A 168 21.50 3.81 -0.86
N PHE A 169 21.02 2.90 -1.72
CA PHE A 169 21.35 1.47 -1.67
C PHE A 169 22.13 0.96 -2.90
N GLY A 170 22.23 1.75 -3.97
CA GLY A 170 22.91 1.38 -5.22
C GLY A 170 22.04 0.54 -6.17
N GLN A 171 22.64 -0.07 -7.19
CA GLN A 171 21.94 -0.85 -8.23
C GLN A 171 21.53 -2.26 -7.78
N ALA A 172 22.13 -2.78 -6.71
CA ALA A 172 21.94 -4.15 -6.24
C ALA A 172 21.19 -4.15 -4.90
N VAL A 173 19.86 -4.22 -4.98
CA VAL A 173 18.98 -4.11 -3.80
C VAL A 173 17.97 -5.26 -3.77
N ARG A 174 17.54 -5.63 -2.56
CA ARG A 174 16.43 -6.56 -2.36
C ARG A 174 15.28 -5.82 -1.75
N ALA A 175 14.08 -6.14 -2.20
CA ALA A 175 12.87 -5.53 -1.67
C ALA A 175 11.83 -6.58 -1.28
N ALA A 176 11.07 -6.26 -0.25
CA ALA A 176 9.96 -7.05 0.24
C ALA A 176 8.71 -6.16 0.29
N LEU A 177 7.62 -6.62 -0.32
CA LEU A 177 6.35 -5.91 -0.26
C LEU A 177 5.52 -6.49 0.87
N TYR A 178 4.96 -5.61 1.70
CA TYR A 178 4.06 -5.99 2.77
C TYR A 178 2.97 -4.94 2.95
N ALA A 179 1.82 -5.38 3.44
CA ALA A 179 0.68 -4.51 3.72
C ALA A 179 0.33 -4.61 5.20
N PRO A 180 0.80 -3.67 6.05
CA PRO A 180 0.47 -3.72 7.47
C PRO A 180 -1.04 -3.56 7.67
N LYS A 181 -1.65 -4.46 8.45
CA LYS A 181 -3.08 -4.36 8.77
C LYS A 181 -3.28 -3.20 9.73
N GLU A 182 -4.12 -2.24 9.38
CA GLU A 182 -4.57 -1.25 10.35
C GLU A 182 -5.43 -1.95 11.42
N PRO A 183 -5.16 -1.75 12.72
CA PRO A 183 -6.05 -2.24 13.75
C PRO A 183 -7.37 -1.46 13.64
N MET A 184 -8.40 -2.11 13.11
CA MET A 184 -9.74 -1.55 12.89
C MET A 184 -10.44 -1.09 14.19
N LEU A 185 -9.82 -1.33 15.35
CA LEU A 185 -10.31 -1.00 16.67
C LEU A 185 -9.14 -0.52 17.52
N ASP A 186 -8.72 0.73 17.30
CA ASP A 186 -7.75 1.37 18.17
C ASP A 186 -8.30 1.40 19.61
N TYR A 187 -7.52 0.92 20.58
CA TYR A 187 -7.94 0.86 21.99
C TYR A 187 -8.39 2.23 22.51
N ASN A 188 -7.77 3.29 22.00
CA ASN A 188 -8.16 4.68 22.27
C ASN A 188 -9.61 4.98 21.86
N MET A 189 -10.09 4.43 20.73
CA MET A 189 -11.48 4.60 20.27
C MET A 189 -12.48 3.91 21.21
N VAL A 190 -12.11 2.73 21.73
CA VAL A 190 -12.93 2.02 22.72
C VAL A 190 -12.98 2.78 24.04
N ILE A 191 -11.84 3.31 24.51
CA ILE A 191 -11.76 4.10 25.74
C ILE A 191 -12.66 5.33 25.65
N ILE A 192 -12.54 6.14 24.57
CA ILE A 192 -13.36 7.36 24.44
C ILE A 192 -14.85 7.04 24.36
N PHE A 193 -15.23 5.92 23.74
CA PHE A 193 -16.62 5.49 23.68
C PHE A 193 -17.16 5.12 25.07
N ILE A 194 -16.42 4.31 25.82
CA ILE A 194 -16.81 3.92 27.19
C ILE A 194 -16.87 5.16 28.10
N MET A 195 -15.90 6.07 28.00
CA MET A 195 -15.90 7.32 28.77
C MET A 195 -17.10 8.21 28.44
N ALA A 196 -17.48 8.32 27.16
CA ALA A 196 -18.64 9.10 26.73
C ALA A 196 -19.96 8.51 27.27
N VAL A 197 -20.17 7.20 27.09
CA VAL A 197 -21.37 6.51 27.58
C VAL A 197 -21.45 6.58 29.11
N GLY A 198 -20.33 6.40 29.81
CA GLY A 198 -20.24 6.55 31.26
C GLY A 198 -20.63 7.95 31.73
N THR A 199 -20.13 9.00 31.07
CA THR A 199 -20.44 10.39 31.41
C THR A 199 -21.93 10.69 31.25
N VAL A 200 -22.56 10.22 30.16
CA VAL A 200 -24.00 10.40 29.91
C VAL A 200 -24.84 9.64 30.93
N ALA A 201 -24.46 8.39 31.26
CA ALA A 201 -25.17 7.58 32.24
C ALA A 201 -25.11 8.18 33.66
N LEU A 202 -23.92 8.63 34.10
CA LEU A 202 -23.77 9.30 35.39
C LEU A 202 -24.54 10.63 35.40
N GLY A 203 -24.42 11.46 34.37
CA GLY A 203 -25.15 12.72 34.26
C GLY A 203 -26.67 12.53 34.29
N GLY A 204 -27.19 11.54 33.56
CA GLY A 204 -28.61 11.17 33.57
C GLY A 204 -29.08 10.65 34.92
N TYR A 205 -28.29 9.80 35.59
CA TYR A 205 -28.61 9.30 36.92
C TYR A 205 -28.68 10.41 37.97
N TRP A 206 -27.71 11.33 37.97
CA TRP A 206 -27.70 12.47 38.88
C TRP A 206 -28.87 13.43 38.63
N ALA A 207 -29.31 13.60 37.38
CA ALA A 207 -30.46 14.42 37.05
C ALA A 207 -31.78 13.77 37.51
N GLY A 208 -31.97 12.46 37.25
CA GLY A 208 -33.19 11.73 37.62
C GLY A 208 -33.33 11.42 39.11
N SER A 209 -32.22 11.18 39.82
CA SER A 209 -32.25 10.86 41.25
C SER A 209 -32.69 12.02 42.14
N ARG A 210 -32.72 13.26 41.63
CA ARG A 210 -33.23 14.43 42.38
C ARG A 210 -34.75 14.54 42.38
N ASP A 211 -35.44 13.78 41.53
CA ASP A 211 -36.90 13.83 41.40
C ASP A 211 -37.61 12.79 42.30
N VAL A 212 -36.92 11.73 42.72
CA VAL A 212 -37.46 10.66 43.59
C VAL A 212 -37.41 11.03 45.09
N ARG A 213 -36.83 12.20 45.44
CA ARG A 213 -36.68 12.67 46.83
C ARG A 213 -37.68 13.78 47.23
N LYS A 214 -38.88 13.79 46.65
CA LYS A 214 -40.02 14.62 47.08
C LYS A 214 -41.20 13.74 47.44
#